data_AF-I0K8L8-F1
#
_entry.id   AF-I0K8L8-F1
#
_cell.length_a   1.000
_cell.length_b   1.000
_cell.length_c   1.000
_cell.angle_alpha   90.00
_cell.angle_beta   90.00
_cell.angle_gamma   90.00
#
_symmetry.space_group_name_H-M   'P 1'
#
loop_
_entity.id
_entity.type
_entity.pdbx_description
1 polymer ?
#
loop_
_entity_poly.entity_id
_entity_poly.type
_entity_poly.pdbx_seq_one_letter_code
_entity_poly.pdbx_strand_id
1 'polypeptide(L)'
;MASSPRCGYTRPTCTMKMPSGATNVLFPTSYQFIHKPIDAMKSLQTVLFVNALSSGATGLLLAFAAPSLAPLFGTLSPAILREVGLFLLLFAGYVGYVGYQTPSQLRAVQLVIWLDRLWVIASGIVLLLPNTGLSGLGKLIILAVAIWVALMAYLQATNAKKLTA
;
A
#
# COMPACT_ATOMS: atom_id res chain seq x y z
N MET A 1 -50.02 31.54 6.32
CA MET A 1 -49.55 30.60 7.35
C MET A 1 -49.42 29.23 6.69
N ALA A 2 -48.20 28.81 6.34
CA ALA A 2 -47.94 27.50 5.74
C ALA A 2 -47.35 26.59 6.82
N SER A 3 -48.02 25.47 7.09
CA SER A 3 -47.61 24.46 8.06
C SER A 3 -46.47 23.61 7.50
N SER A 4 -45.38 23.50 8.25
CA SER A 4 -44.24 22.65 7.93
C SER A 4 -44.54 21.19 8.28
N PRO A 5 -44.22 20.22 7.41
CA PRO A 5 -44.47 18.81 7.67
C PRO A 5 -43.43 18.27 8.68
N ARG A 6 -43.91 17.66 9.78
CA ARG A 6 -43.06 16.95 10.75
C ARG A 6 -42.87 15.50 10.30
N CYS A 7 -41.64 15.10 10.01
CA CYS A 7 -41.29 13.68 9.88
C CYS A 7 -41.00 13.11 11.28
N GLY A 8 -41.78 12.13 11.71
CA GLY A 8 -41.58 11.40 12.96
C GLY A 8 -40.48 10.33 12.84
N TYR A 9 -39.73 10.14 13.92
CA TYR A 9 -38.49 9.35 13.97
C TYR A 9 -38.66 7.81 13.92
N THR A 10 -39.85 7.27 13.66
CA THR A 10 -40.14 5.85 13.96
C THR A 10 -40.70 4.98 12.83
N ARG A 11 -40.65 5.37 11.54
CA ARG A 11 -40.93 4.43 10.43
C ARG A 11 -40.08 4.67 9.18
N PRO A 12 -39.57 3.62 8.50
CA PRO A 12 -38.69 3.74 7.32
C PRO A 12 -39.44 3.82 5.98
N THR A 13 -40.74 4.06 5.96
CA THR A 13 -41.52 4.15 4.71
C THR A 13 -42.19 5.52 4.56
N CYS A 14 -41.37 6.56 4.40
CA CYS A 14 -41.82 7.77 3.72
C CYS A 14 -41.95 7.47 2.23
N THR A 15 -43.11 6.98 1.79
CA THR A 15 -43.46 6.94 0.37
C THR A 15 -43.72 8.36 -0.11
N MET A 16 -42.66 9.03 -0.56
CA MET A 16 -42.76 10.34 -1.19
C MET A 16 -43.39 10.14 -2.56
N LYS A 17 -44.64 10.58 -2.72
CA LYS A 17 -45.34 10.59 -4.01
C LYS A 17 -44.64 11.61 -4.92
N MET A 18 -43.78 11.11 -5.81
CA MET A 18 -43.08 11.93 -6.79
C MET A 18 -44.09 12.55 -7.76
N PRO A 19 -44.04 13.87 -8.03
CA PRO A 19 -44.84 14.47 -9.08
C PRO A 19 -44.41 13.92 -10.44
N SER A 20 -45.42 13.51 -11.23
CA SER A 20 -45.30 13.11 -12.63
C SER A 20 -44.69 14.26 -13.45
N GLY A 21 -43.39 14.16 -13.78
CA GLY A 21 -42.67 15.20 -14.53
C GLY A 21 -41.17 15.35 -14.19
N ALA A 22 -40.62 14.65 -13.21
CA ALA A 22 -39.21 14.77 -12.84
C ALA A 22 -38.29 13.90 -13.73
N THR A 23 -38.13 14.25 -15.00
CA THR A 23 -36.98 13.79 -15.80
C THR A 23 -35.77 14.64 -15.42
N ASN A 24 -34.69 13.97 -14.97
CA ASN A 24 -33.42 14.53 -14.50
C ASN A 24 -33.44 15.15 -13.10
N VAL A 25 -33.49 14.28 -12.08
CA VAL A 25 -32.91 14.63 -10.78
C VAL A 25 -31.40 14.69 -10.98
N LEU A 26 -30.88 15.90 -11.22
CA LEU A 26 -29.46 16.21 -11.14
C LEU A 26 -28.98 15.80 -9.74
N PHE A 27 -28.29 14.66 -9.65
CA PHE A 27 -27.56 14.32 -8.44
C PHE A 27 -26.58 15.47 -8.16
N PRO A 28 -26.62 16.09 -6.98
CA PRO A 28 -25.78 17.23 -6.70
C PRO A 28 -24.32 16.77 -6.65
N THR A 29 -23.46 17.51 -7.35
CA THR A 29 -22.00 17.33 -7.43
C THR A 29 -21.29 17.25 -6.07
N SER A 30 -21.97 17.63 -4.98
CA SER A 30 -21.48 17.54 -3.61
C SER A 30 -21.16 16.12 -3.13
N TYR A 31 -21.80 15.07 -3.68
CA TYR A 31 -21.43 13.68 -3.32
C TYR A 31 -20.06 13.26 -3.86
N GLN A 32 -19.71 13.68 -5.08
CA GLN A 32 -18.40 13.38 -5.67
C GLN A 32 -17.24 14.05 -4.93
N PHE A 33 -17.48 15.22 -4.33
CA PHE A 33 -16.47 15.93 -3.54
C PHE A 33 -16.05 15.17 -2.28
N ILE A 34 -16.97 14.44 -1.63
CA ILE A 34 -16.70 13.75 -0.36
C ILE A 34 -16.11 12.35 -0.56
N HIS A 35 -16.49 11.62 -1.61
CA HIS A 35 -16.07 10.21 -1.78
C HIS A 35 -14.60 10.09 -2.20
N LYS A 36 -14.12 11.00 -3.05
CA LYS A 36 -12.75 10.98 -3.57
C LYS A 36 -11.65 10.94 -2.49
N PRO A 37 -11.65 11.77 -1.43
CA PRO A 37 -10.65 11.68 -0.37
C PRO A 37 -10.82 10.42 0.50
N ILE A 38 -12.04 9.97 0.77
CA ILE A 38 -12.29 8.74 1.56
C ILE A 38 -11.73 7.51 0.85
N ASP A 39 -11.95 7.40 -0.45
CA ASP A 39 -11.45 6.29 -1.26
C ASP A 39 -9.92 6.30 -1.35
N ALA A 40 -9.32 7.49 -1.48
CA ALA A 40 -7.86 7.64 -1.47
C ALA A 40 -7.24 7.23 -0.13
N MET A 41 -7.87 7.56 1.01
CA MET A 41 -7.41 7.13 2.34
C MET A 41 -7.45 5.62 2.49
N LYS A 42 -8.59 5.00 2.16
CA LYS A 42 -8.74 3.53 2.21
C LYS A 42 -7.75 2.84 1.28
N SER A 43 -7.55 3.38 0.07
CA SER A 43 -6.59 2.83 -0.89
C SER A 43 -5.16 2.93 -0.36
N LEU A 44 -4.76 4.06 0.22
CA LEU A 44 -3.43 4.24 0.82
C LEU A 44 -3.18 3.23 1.96
N GLN A 45 -4.16 3.09 2.86
CA GLN A 45 -4.08 2.15 3.97
C GLN A 45 -3.94 0.70 3.49
N THR A 46 -4.75 0.29 2.50
CA THR A 46 -4.66 -1.04 1.89
C THR A 46 -3.28 -1.29 1.28
N VAL A 47 -2.74 -0.32 0.54
CA VAL A 47 -1.41 -0.46 -0.08
C VAL A 47 -0.32 -0.59 0.98
N LEU A 48 -0.39 0.17 2.08
CA LEU A 48 0.55 0.04 3.20
C LEU A 48 0.48 -1.36 3.83
N PHE A 49 -0.72 -1.90 4.06
CA PHE A 49 -0.87 -3.25 4.59
C PHE A 49 -0.37 -4.33 3.63
N VAL A 50 -0.64 -4.21 2.32
CA VAL A 50 -0.11 -5.13 1.31
C VAL A 50 1.41 -5.09 1.29
N ASN A 51 2.02 -3.91 1.40
CA ASN A 51 3.48 -3.78 1.50
C ASN A 51 4.02 -4.43 2.78
N ALA A 52 3.40 -4.16 3.93
CA ALA A 52 3.77 -4.77 5.20
C ALA A 52 3.69 -6.30 5.16
N LEU A 53 2.60 -6.85 4.60
CA LEU A 53 2.42 -8.31 4.48
C LEU A 53 3.42 -8.95 3.52
N SER A 54 3.62 -8.35 2.34
CA SER A 54 4.59 -8.89 1.36
C SER A 54 6.04 -8.78 1.85
N SER A 55 6.40 -7.68 2.50
CA SER A 55 7.70 -7.49 3.16
C SER A 55 7.88 -8.48 4.32
N GLY A 56 6.85 -8.65 5.15
CA GLY A 56 6.87 -9.58 6.28
C GLY A 56 6.98 -11.05 5.84
N ALA A 57 6.21 -11.46 4.84
CA ALA A 57 6.29 -12.81 4.27
C ALA A 57 7.67 -13.09 3.67
N THR A 58 8.22 -12.13 2.91
CA THR A 58 9.58 -12.23 2.35
C THR A 58 10.62 -12.26 3.47
N GLY A 59 10.46 -11.42 4.49
CA GLY A 59 11.32 -11.36 5.67
C GLY A 59 11.35 -12.66 6.45
N LEU A 60 10.18 -13.27 6.71
CA LEU A 60 10.07 -14.58 7.36
C LEU A 60 10.78 -15.66 6.54
N LEU A 61 10.50 -15.69 5.24
CA LEU A 61 11.09 -16.66 4.32
C LEU A 61 12.63 -16.56 4.33
N LEU A 62 13.18 -15.35 4.21
CA LEU A 62 14.62 -15.13 4.20
C LEU A 62 15.27 -15.34 5.57
N ALA A 63 14.66 -14.90 6.67
CA ALA A 63 15.24 -15.01 8.01
C ALA A 63 15.36 -16.48 8.46
N PHE A 64 14.31 -17.28 8.22
CA PHE A 64 14.20 -18.64 8.77
C PHE A 64 14.57 -19.73 7.76
N ALA A 65 14.35 -19.53 6.46
CA ALA A 65 14.68 -20.51 5.42
C ALA A 65 15.94 -20.16 4.59
N ALA A 66 16.75 -19.20 5.05
CA ALA A 66 17.99 -18.77 4.38
C ALA A 66 18.89 -19.93 3.87
N PRO A 67 19.21 -20.98 4.67
CA PRO A 67 20.06 -22.06 4.19
C PRO A 67 19.47 -22.83 2.99
N SER A 68 18.15 -22.98 2.96
CA SER A 68 17.43 -23.66 1.88
C SER A 68 17.29 -22.78 0.63
N LEU A 69 17.28 -21.46 0.79
CA LEU A 69 17.11 -20.50 -0.30
C LEU A 69 18.43 -20.05 -0.91
N ALA A 70 19.52 -20.04 -0.15
CA ALA A 70 20.84 -19.60 -0.61
C ALA A 70 21.29 -20.24 -1.94
N PRO A 71 21.07 -21.55 -2.21
CA PRO A 71 21.40 -22.13 -3.50
C PRO A 71 20.72 -21.47 -4.70
N LEU A 72 19.51 -20.91 -4.52
CA LEU A 72 18.80 -20.17 -5.57
C LEU A 72 19.53 -18.88 -5.95
N PHE A 73 20.31 -18.30 -5.03
CA PHE A 73 21.07 -17.08 -5.22
C PHE A 73 22.53 -17.33 -5.61
N GLY A 74 22.96 -18.58 -5.83
CA GLY A 74 24.33 -18.90 -6.25
C GLY A 74 25.27 -19.06 -5.06
N THR A 75 26.37 -18.31 -5.03
CA THR A 75 27.39 -18.40 -3.97
C THR A 75 27.14 -17.44 -2.80
N LEU A 76 25.95 -16.83 -2.75
CA LEU A 76 25.60 -15.88 -1.71
C LEU A 76 25.50 -16.59 -0.33
N SER A 77 26.12 -15.99 0.68
CA SER A 77 26.08 -16.54 2.05
C SER A 77 24.65 -16.55 2.60
N PRO A 78 24.20 -17.66 3.24
CA PRO A 78 22.92 -17.70 3.96
C PRO A 78 22.80 -16.62 5.05
N ALA A 79 23.93 -16.16 5.61
CA ALA A 79 23.93 -15.09 6.62
C ALA A 79 23.39 -13.78 6.04
N ILE A 80 23.76 -13.43 4.81
CA ILE A 80 23.29 -12.22 4.11
C ILE A 80 21.77 -12.29 3.91
N LEU A 81 21.26 -13.45 3.46
CA LEU A 81 19.81 -13.62 3.31
C LEU A 81 19.08 -13.47 4.64
N ARG A 82 19.64 -14.02 5.73
CA ARG A 82 19.05 -13.89 7.06
C ARG A 82 19.02 -12.45 7.55
N GLU A 83 20.10 -11.70 7.37
CA GLU A 83 20.18 -10.27 7.73
C GLU A 83 19.16 -9.43 6.96
N VAL A 84 19.08 -9.63 5.64
CA VAL A 84 18.05 -9.02 4.78
C VAL A 84 16.65 -9.38 5.28
N GLY A 85 16.42 -10.65 5.65
CA GLY A 85 15.15 -11.09 6.20
C GLY A 85 14.75 -10.41 7.51
N LEU A 86 15.69 -10.32 8.46
CA LEU A 86 15.47 -9.64 9.73
C LEU A 86 15.19 -8.13 9.55
N PHE A 87 15.93 -7.47 8.65
CA PHE A 87 15.65 -6.09 8.27
C PHE A 87 14.23 -5.93 7.72
N LEU A 88 13.80 -6.82 6.81
CA LEU A 88 12.46 -6.79 6.23
C LEU A 88 11.36 -7.02 7.27
N LEU A 89 11.59 -7.86 8.28
CA LEU A 89 10.64 -8.06 9.38
C LEU A 89 10.46 -6.78 10.22
N LEU A 90 11.56 -6.09 10.54
CA LEU A 90 11.50 -4.81 11.24
C LEU A 90 10.79 -3.74 10.40
N PHE A 91 11.14 -3.65 9.11
CA PHE A 91 10.49 -2.74 8.17
C PHE A 91 8.99 -3.04 8.04
N ALA A 92 8.59 -4.30 7.88
CA ALA A 92 7.20 -4.71 7.80
C ALA A 92 6.39 -4.30 9.05
N GLY A 93 6.97 -4.47 10.24
CA GLY A 93 6.37 -4.00 11.49
C GLY A 93 6.14 -2.49 11.50
N TYR A 94 7.15 -1.72 11.06
CA TYR A 94 7.03 -0.27 10.93
C TYR A 94 5.96 0.15 9.91
N VAL A 95 5.95 -0.45 8.71
CA VAL A 95 4.95 -0.14 7.67
C VAL A 95 3.53 -0.50 8.14
N GLY A 96 3.37 -1.64 8.81
CA GLY A 96 2.08 -2.05 9.39
C GLY A 96 1.58 -1.06 10.44
N TYR A 97 2.47 -0.58 11.32
CA TYR A 97 2.16 0.47 12.29
C TYR A 97 1.74 1.78 11.59
N VAL A 98 2.47 2.22 10.56
CA VAL A 98 2.10 3.42 9.78
C VAL A 98 0.76 3.25 9.06
N GLY A 99 0.48 2.06 8.54
CA GLY A 99 -0.81 1.71 7.93
C GLY A 99 -1.98 1.81 8.92
N TYR A 100 -1.76 1.41 10.17
CA TYR A 100 -2.76 1.55 11.24
C TYR A 100 -3.02 3.02 11.62
N GLN A 101 -1.98 3.85 11.61
CA GLN A 101 -2.06 5.28 11.98
C GLN A 101 -2.51 6.18 10.81
N THR A 102 -2.67 5.67 9.60
CA THR A 102 -3.11 6.44 8.42
C THR A 102 -4.59 6.83 8.55
N PRO A 103 -4.99 8.09 8.26
CA PRO A 103 -4.23 9.16 7.59
C PRO A 103 -3.44 10.11 8.50
N SER A 104 -3.47 9.94 9.83
CA SER A 104 -2.95 10.93 10.78
C SER A 104 -1.44 11.21 10.68
N GLN A 105 -0.66 10.32 10.05
CA GLN A 105 0.81 10.41 9.97
C GLN A 105 1.35 10.42 8.53
N LEU A 106 0.91 11.36 7.68
CA LEU A 106 1.40 11.46 6.30
C LEU A 106 2.92 11.60 6.16
N ARG A 107 3.61 12.20 7.15
CA ARG A 107 5.09 12.24 7.16
C ARG A 107 5.71 10.84 7.28
N ALA A 108 5.14 9.97 8.11
CA ALA A 108 5.59 8.59 8.26
C ALA A 108 5.36 7.78 6.97
N VAL A 109 4.24 8.02 6.29
CA VAL A 109 3.97 7.45 4.96
C VAL A 109 5.04 7.89 3.94
N GLN A 110 5.43 9.17 3.93
CA GLN A 110 6.52 9.63 3.06
C GLN A 110 7.84 8.94 3.34
N LEU A 111 8.17 8.69 4.62
CA LEU A 111 9.37 7.93 4.98
C LEU A 111 9.32 6.50 4.42
N VAL A 112 8.18 5.81 4.53
CA VAL A 112 8.00 4.46 3.94
C VAL A 112 8.26 4.49 2.43
N ILE A 113 7.65 5.45 1.71
CA ILE A 113 7.84 5.61 0.26
C ILE A 113 9.32 5.81 -0.09
N TRP A 114 10.05 6.61 0.70
CA TRP A 114 11.47 6.84 0.48
C TRP A 114 12.32 5.60 0.71
N LEU A 115 12.03 4.84 1.77
CA LEU A 115 12.71 3.57 2.06
C LEU A 115 12.46 2.53 0.95
N ASP A 116 11.21 2.39 0.47
CA ASP A 116 10.88 1.50 -0.65
C ASP A 116 11.63 1.91 -1.93
N ARG A 117 11.72 3.21 -2.24
CA ARG A 117 12.51 3.69 -3.39
C ARG A 117 13.98 3.40 -3.24
N LEU A 118 14.54 3.64 -2.05
CA LEU A 118 15.95 3.36 -1.78
C LEU A 118 16.26 1.86 -1.95
N TRP A 119 15.35 0.99 -1.49
CA TRP A 119 15.45 -0.45 -1.68
C TRP A 119 15.49 -0.85 -3.16
N VAL A 120 14.63 -0.25 -3.98
CA VAL A 120 14.59 -0.48 -5.44
C VAL A 120 15.89 -0.02 -6.09
N ILE A 121 16.41 1.15 -5.72
CA ILE A 121 17.68 1.68 -6.24
C ILE A 121 18.84 0.75 -5.85
N ALA A 122 18.92 0.37 -4.57
CA ALA A 122 19.94 -0.55 -4.07
C ALA A 122 19.87 -1.91 -4.79
N SER A 123 18.67 -2.43 -5.03
CA SER A 123 18.47 -3.67 -5.81
C SER A 123 18.99 -3.51 -7.24
N GLY A 124 18.71 -2.38 -7.90
CA GLY A 124 19.24 -2.07 -9.22
C GLY A 124 20.77 -2.03 -9.25
N ILE A 125 21.40 -1.39 -8.25
CA ILE A 125 22.85 -1.35 -8.10
C ILE A 125 23.42 -2.78 -7.97
N VAL A 126 22.84 -3.61 -7.09
CA VAL A 126 23.27 -5.01 -6.91
C VAL A 126 23.16 -5.81 -8.21
N LEU A 127 22.12 -5.59 -9.02
CA LEU A 127 21.95 -6.30 -10.29
C LEU A 127 22.99 -5.89 -11.36
N LEU A 128 23.45 -4.64 -11.32
CA LEU A 128 24.41 -4.09 -12.28
C LEU A 128 25.88 -4.35 -11.90
N LEU A 129 26.16 -4.65 -10.63
CA LEU A 129 27.52 -4.95 -10.19
C LEU A 129 28.05 -6.28 -10.77
N PRO A 130 29.26 -6.29 -11.33
CA PRO A 130 29.92 -7.54 -11.69
C PRO A 130 30.33 -8.32 -10.44
N ASN A 131 30.48 -9.64 -10.58
CA ASN A 131 31.03 -10.53 -9.54
C ASN A 131 30.27 -10.58 -8.21
N THR A 132 28.95 -10.40 -8.22
CA THR A 132 28.10 -10.45 -7.01
C THR A 132 27.91 -11.85 -6.44
N GLY A 133 28.41 -12.90 -7.09
CA GLY A 133 28.12 -14.29 -6.72
C GLY A 133 26.68 -14.73 -6.98
N LEU A 134 25.84 -13.83 -7.54
CA LEU A 134 24.45 -14.10 -7.83
C LEU A 134 24.28 -15.02 -9.04
N SER A 135 23.50 -16.08 -8.86
CA SER A 135 23.03 -16.91 -9.98
C SER A 135 22.07 -16.13 -10.89
N GLY A 136 21.83 -16.62 -12.11
CA GLY A 136 20.82 -16.04 -13.01
C GLY A 136 19.42 -16.03 -12.39
N LEU A 137 19.04 -17.11 -11.70
CA LEU A 137 17.75 -17.19 -10.99
C LEU A 137 17.67 -16.20 -9.83
N GLY A 138 18.75 -16.05 -9.04
CA GLY A 138 18.82 -15.08 -7.95
C GLY A 138 18.64 -13.64 -8.43
N LYS A 139 19.24 -13.29 -9.57
CA LYS A 139 19.05 -11.98 -10.21
C LYS A 139 17.60 -11.76 -10.63
N LEU A 140 16.95 -12.76 -11.22
CA LEU A 140 15.53 -12.68 -11.60
C LEU A 140 14.62 -12.52 -10.38
N ILE A 141 14.90 -13.22 -9.28
CA ILE A 141 14.15 -13.09 -8.02
C ILE A 141 14.29 -11.67 -7.46
N ILE A 142 15.53 -11.15 -7.37
CA ILE A 142 15.79 -9.77 -6.89
C ILE A 142 15.07 -8.75 -7.77
N LEU A 143 15.14 -8.90 -9.10
CA LEU A 143 14.46 -8.03 -10.04
C LEU A 143 12.93 -8.06 -9.86
N ALA A 144 12.33 -9.24 -9.72
CA ALA A 144 10.90 -9.39 -9.52
C ALA A 144 10.43 -8.71 -8.22
N VAL A 145 11.18 -8.90 -7.11
CA VAL A 145 10.91 -8.22 -5.83
C VAL A 145 11.08 -6.71 -5.97
N ALA A 146 12.11 -6.23 -6.66
CA ALA A 146 12.33 -4.80 -6.88
C ALA A 146 11.18 -4.16 -7.67
N ILE A 147 10.67 -4.82 -8.72
CA ILE A 147 9.51 -4.35 -9.48
C ILE A 147 8.27 -4.29 -8.59
N TRP A 148 8.04 -5.31 -7.75
CA TRP A 148 6.92 -5.32 -6.81
C TRP A 148 6.98 -4.16 -5.82
N VAL A 149 8.14 -3.93 -5.20
CA VAL A 149 8.34 -2.81 -4.25
C VAL A 149 8.19 -1.46 -4.95
N ALA A 150 8.70 -1.33 -6.18
CA ALA A 150 8.52 -0.11 -6.99
C ALA A 150 7.03 0.19 -7.25
N LEU A 151 6.23 -0.84 -7.55
CA LEU A 151 4.78 -0.71 -7.69
C LEU A 151 4.13 -0.24 -6.39
N MET A 152 4.51 -0.81 -5.23
CA MET A 152 3.98 -0.38 -3.93
C MET A 152 4.31 1.10 -3.66
N ALA A 153 5.57 1.52 -3.85
CA ALA A 153 5.99 2.91 -3.67
C ALA A 153 5.23 3.88 -4.59
N TYR A 154 4.96 3.47 -5.83
CA TYR A 154 4.16 4.24 -6.78
C TYR A 154 2.71 4.40 -6.30
N LEU A 155 2.06 3.32 -5.87
CA LEU A 155 0.68 3.34 -5.37
C LEU A 155 0.53 4.15 -4.08
N GLN A 156 1.48 4.03 -3.15
CA GLN A 156 1.52 4.86 -1.94
C GLN A 156 1.67 6.35 -2.30
N ALA A 157 2.62 6.70 -3.18
CA ALA A 157 2.87 8.08 -3.56
C ALA A 157 1.67 8.72 -4.28
N THR A 158 1.01 7.98 -5.17
CA THR A 158 -0.17 8.48 -5.90
C THR A 158 -1.36 8.70 -4.98
N ASN A 159 -1.61 7.79 -4.02
CA ASN A 159 -2.71 7.96 -3.08
C ASN A 159 -2.41 9.01 -2.00
N ALA A 160 -1.18 9.09 -1.51
CA ALA A 160 -0.78 10.14 -0.55
C ALA A 160 -0.93 11.55 -1.14
N LYS A 161 -0.57 11.75 -2.43
CA LYS A 161 -0.76 13.04 -3.11
C LYS A 161 -2.22 13.49 -3.16
N LYS A 162 -3.18 12.55 -3.29
CA LYS A 162 -4.61 12.87 -3.30
C LYS A 162 -5.15 13.35 -1.95
N LEU A 163 -4.40 13.13 -0.86
CA LEU A 163 -4.77 13.55 0.49
C LEU A 163 -4.17 14.90 0.88
N THR A 164 -3.18 15.38 0.13
CA THR A 164 -2.48 16.65 0.38
C THR A 164 -2.77 17.72 -0.67
N ALA A 165 -3.43 17.35 -1.77
CA ALA A 165 -3.84 18.24 -2.86
C ALA A 165 -5.26 18.75 -2.63
#